data_AF-A0A8N4IDS1-F1
#
_entry.id   AF-A0A8N4IDS1-F1
#
_cell.length_a   1.000
_cell.length_b   1.000
_cell.length_c   1.000
_cell.angle_alpha   90.00
_cell.angle_beta   90.00
_cell.angle_gamma   90.00
#
_symmetry.space_group_name_H-M   'P 1'
#
loop_
_entity.id
_entity.type
_entity.pdbx_description
1 polymer ?
#
loop_
_entity_poly.entity_id
_entity_poly.type
_entity_poly.pdbx_seq_one_letter_code
_entity_poly.pdbx_strand_id
1 'polypeptide(L)'
;GENGTRANLIISIYRPQAPREKREVSIDSDGPTDWYAGDVADFESYINAAFRSSHKNEAYLFMKNEYVLVNYAPGTTDDRVVNGPLLICDGYPSLTDTAFGEHGIDCAFGSHYGDEAFIFSANLCAHINYAPGTTDDKIIKGPMTIAAMFPFFKRTVFESGVDAAFESTTSYEAYLFKGNQYALINYGSDSHLIAIRLITQGFPSLKNTIFESGIDAAFASHRYNEAYLFKGDSYALINFAPATTDDYIIGGVKKILPNWPSLRSILPRKNRGLDVHHHTKPDPDRDHDEL
;
A
#
# COMPACT_ATOMS: atom_id res chain seq x y z
N GLY A 1 40.38 85.37 11.54
CA GLY A 1 41.37 84.29 11.67
C GLY A 1 41.05 83.23 10.65
N GLU A 2 42.04 82.90 9.82
CA GLU A 2 42.30 81.66 9.06
C GLU A 2 41.13 80.99 8.29
N ASN A 3 41.26 80.47 7.08
CA ASN A 3 42.22 80.50 5.97
C ASN A 3 41.42 79.88 4.81
N GLY A 4 40.93 80.68 3.86
CA GLY A 4 40.08 80.19 2.76
C GLY A 4 40.85 80.11 1.45
N THR A 5 41.48 78.97 1.16
CA THR A 5 42.21 78.75 -0.10
C THR A 5 41.50 77.71 -0.97
N ARG A 6 41.22 78.09 -2.23
CA ARG A 6 40.58 77.28 -3.29
C ARG A 6 41.44 76.11 -3.77
N ALA A 7 40.80 74.97 -4.06
CA ALA A 7 41.09 74.00 -5.14
C ALA A 7 39.96 72.95 -5.16
N ASN A 8 39.53 72.26 -6.23
CA ASN A 8 39.62 72.33 -7.68
C ASN A 8 38.38 71.53 -8.20
N LEU A 9 37.72 71.96 -9.28
CA LEU A 9 36.63 71.20 -9.91
C LEU A 9 37.22 70.02 -10.71
N ILE A 10 36.78 68.79 -10.40
CA ILE A 10 36.93 67.64 -11.29
C ILE A 10 35.52 67.21 -11.73
N ILE A 11 35.24 67.38 -13.02
CA ILE A 11 34.08 66.79 -13.69
C ILE A 11 34.46 65.36 -14.05
N SER A 12 33.83 64.38 -13.41
CA SER A 12 33.90 62.97 -13.84
C SER A 12 32.55 62.58 -14.43
N ILE A 13 32.55 62.29 -15.73
CA ILE A 13 31.40 61.80 -16.48
C ILE A 13 31.15 60.35 -16.06
N TYR A 14 30.04 60.07 -15.36
CA TYR A 14 29.64 58.70 -15.02
C TYR A 14 28.58 58.21 -16.03
N ARG A 15 28.91 57.15 -16.77
CA ARG A 15 27.96 56.41 -17.63
C ARG A 15 27.04 55.56 -16.75
N PRO A 16 25.72 55.51 -16.99
CA PRO A 16 24.81 54.69 -16.20
C PRO A 16 25.07 53.19 -16.45
N GLN A 17 25.34 52.43 -15.38
CA GLN A 17 25.33 50.97 -15.40
C GLN A 17 24.00 50.42 -14.85
N ALA A 18 23.66 49.25 -15.39
CA ALA A 18 22.41 48.51 -15.42
C ALA A 18 21.80 48.14 -14.03
N PRO A 19 20.53 47.69 -13.98
CA PRO A 19 19.74 47.62 -12.75
C PRO A 19 20.17 46.51 -11.78
N ARG A 20 19.98 46.80 -10.49
CA ARG A 20 20.23 45.95 -9.30
C ARG A 20 19.29 44.75 -9.23
N GLU A 21 19.83 43.61 -8.76
CA GLU A 21 19.27 42.62 -7.79
C GLU A 21 20.13 41.33 -7.88
N LYS A 22 20.45 40.52 -6.86
CA LYS A 22 19.90 40.24 -5.52
C LYS A 22 21.06 40.13 -4.50
N ARG A 23 20.80 40.47 -3.25
CA ARG A 23 21.68 40.17 -2.11
C ARG A 23 21.65 38.66 -1.81
N GLU A 24 22.82 38.04 -1.78
CA GLU A 24 23.04 36.75 -1.11
C GLU A 24 22.78 36.91 0.39
N VAL A 25 22.03 35.98 0.97
CA VAL A 25 21.91 35.82 2.42
C VAL A 25 22.50 34.46 2.77
N SER A 26 23.47 34.53 3.67
CA SER A 26 24.24 33.46 4.31
C SER A 26 23.39 32.28 4.77
N ILE A 27 23.84 31.07 4.41
CA ILE A 27 23.38 29.81 4.99
C ILE A 27 24.01 29.72 6.38
N ASP A 28 23.20 30.01 7.39
CA ASP A 28 23.36 29.52 8.75
C ASP A 28 21.95 29.47 9.35
N SER A 29 21.28 28.33 9.20
CA SER A 29 20.11 28.01 10.02
C SER A 29 19.94 26.50 10.12
N ASP A 30 20.54 25.92 11.17
CA ASP A 30 20.06 24.67 11.77
C ASP A 30 18.59 24.89 12.17
N GLY A 31 17.68 24.35 11.36
CA GLY A 31 16.23 24.44 11.55
C GLY A 31 15.58 23.04 11.61
N PRO A 32 14.48 22.86 12.38
CA PRO A 32 13.79 21.56 12.51
C PRO A 32 13.22 21.00 11.20
N THR A 33 13.23 21.78 10.12
CA THR A 33 12.59 21.47 8.84
C THR A 33 13.33 20.44 8.00
N ASP A 34 14.66 20.31 8.14
CA ASP A 34 15.44 19.31 7.39
C ASP A 34 15.16 17.87 7.87
N TRP A 35 14.87 17.71 9.17
CA TRP A 35 14.51 16.41 9.77
C TRP A 35 13.13 15.92 9.30
N TYR A 36 12.17 16.82 9.06
CA TYR A 36 10.82 16.43 8.61
C TYR A 36 10.73 16.12 7.11
N ALA A 37 11.61 16.70 6.28
CA ALA A 37 11.59 16.46 4.83
C ALA A 37 12.48 15.27 4.40
N GLY A 38 13.61 15.05 5.08
CA GLY A 38 14.53 13.96 4.78
C GLY A 38 14.05 12.58 5.25
N ASP A 39 13.62 12.47 6.51
CA ASP A 39 13.33 11.16 7.13
C ASP A 39 11.99 10.55 6.69
N VAL A 40 11.04 11.36 6.21
CA VAL A 40 9.74 10.88 5.70
C VAL A 40 9.85 10.37 4.25
N ALA A 41 10.84 10.85 3.50
CA ALA A 41 11.12 10.44 2.12
C ALA A 41 11.84 9.07 2.02
N ASP A 42 12.52 8.64 3.10
CA ASP A 42 13.35 7.43 3.12
C ASP A 42 12.71 6.20 3.77
N PHE A 43 11.41 6.24 4.11
CA PHE A 43 10.72 5.02 4.55
C PHE A 43 10.53 4.05 3.38
N GLU A 44 11.26 2.94 3.44
CA GLU A 44 11.09 1.80 2.54
C GLU A 44 9.72 1.15 2.78
N SER A 45 8.84 1.20 1.79
CA SER A 45 7.62 0.38 1.81
C SER A 45 7.88 -0.94 1.09
N TYR A 46 7.56 -2.04 1.75
CA TYR A 46 7.52 -3.36 1.14
C TYR A 46 6.11 -3.65 0.65
N ILE A 47 5.48 -4.74 1.09
CA ILE A 47 4.15 -5.14 0.66
C ILE A 47 3.14 -4.68 1.72
N ASN A 48 2.18 -3.86 1.32
CA ASN A 48 1.13 -3.31 2.19
C ASN A 48 -0.15 -4.14 2.17
N ALA A 49 -0.44 -4.83 1.07
CA ALA A 49 -1.56 -5.76 1.01
C ALA A 49 -1.29 -6.85 -0.03
N ALA A 50 -2.00 -7.96 0.09
CA ALA A 50 -1.98 -8.98 -0.93
C ALA A 50 -3.30 -9.74 -0.98
N PHE A 51 -3.63 -10.31 -2.13
CA PHE A 51 -4.66 -11.35 -2.22
C PHE A 51 -4.35 -12.36 -3.32
N ARG A 52 -4.88 -13.57 -3.16
CA ARG A 52 -4.76 -14.67 -4.12
C ARG A 52 -5.70 -14.41 -5.30
N SER A 53 -5.19 -14.48 -6.52
CA SER A 53 -6.01 -14.46 -7.75
C SER A 53 -6.77 -15.78 -7.91
N SER A 54 -7.86 -15.77 -8.67
CA SER A 54 -8.56 -16.96 -9.15
C SER A 54 -7.72 -17.73 -10.16
N HIS A 55 -6.78 -17.04 -10.82
CA HIS A 55 -5.78 -17.65 -11.70
C HIS A 55 -4.72 -18.39 -10.89
N LYS A 56 -4.48 -19.64 -11.29
CA LYS A 56 -3.61 -20.56 -10.55
C LYS A 56 -2.21 -20.00 -10.35
N ASN A 57 -1.78 -20.01 -9.09
CA ASN A 57 -0.47 -19.53 -8.62
C ASN A 57 -0.21 -18.04 -8.87
N GLU A 58 -1.26 -17.24 -9.10
CA GLU A 58 -1.14 -15.80 -9.20
C GLU A 58 -1.61 -15.10 -7.92
N ALA A 59 -0.94 -14.01 -7.56
CA ALA A 59 -1.30 -13.16 -6.44
C ALA A 59 -1.05 -11.69 -6.79
N TYR A 60 -1.95 -10.83 -6.34
CA TYR A 60 -1.80 -9.39 -6.41
C TYR A 60 -1.10 -8.92 -5.15
N LEU A 61 -0.03 -8.15 -5.30
CA LEU A 61 0.72 -7.52 -4.21
C LEU A 61 0.64 -6.01 -4.36
N PHE A 62 0.26 -5.31 -3.31
CA PHE A 62 0.10 -3.86 -3.30
C PHE A 62 1.23 -3.21 -2.52
N MET A 63 1.78 -2.14 -3.07
CA MET A 63 2.78 -1.30 -2.42
C MET A 63 2.41 0.16 -2.69
N LYS A 64 1.97 0.89 -1.66
CA LYS A 64 1.45 2.26 -1.81
C LYS A 64 0.26 2.29 -2.79
N ASN A 65 0.26 3.24 -3.72
CA ASN A 65 -0.73 3.36 -4.79
C ASN A 65 -0.41 2.52 -6.04
N GLU A 66 0.53 1.56 -5.93
CA GLU A 66 0.89 0.66 -7.01
C GLU A 66 0.61 -0.80 -6.65
N TYR A 67 0.54 -1.65 -7.67
CA TYR A 67 0.44 -3.09 -7.50
C TYR A 67 1.25 -3.84 -8.55
N VAL A 68 1.54 -5.10 -8.24
CA VAL A 68 2.08 -6.10 -9.18
C VAL A 68 1.23 -7.36 -9.13
N LEU A 69 1.01 -7.97 -10.29
CA LEU A 69 0.51 -9.33 -10.39
C LEU A 69 1.70 -10.27 -10.57
N VAL A 70 1.83 -11.26 -9.69
CA VAL A 70 2.97 -12.17 -9.66
C VAL A 70 2.47 -13.60 -9.78
N ASN A 71 3.09 -14.40 -10.66
CA ASN A 71 3.04 -15.84 -10.54
C ASN A 71 4.08 -16.25 -9.50
N TYR A 72 3.63 -16.64 -8.31
CA TYR A 72 4.52 -16.82 -7.15
C TYR A 72 5.14 -18.23 -7.04
N ALA A 73 4.91 -19.10 -8.04
CA ALA A 73 5.57 -20.39 -8.21
C ALA A 73 5.80 -21.20 -6.90
N PRO A 74 4.72 -21.60 -6.18
CA PRO A 74 4.81 -22.17 -4.83
C PRO A 74 5.79 -23.33 -4.72
N GLY A 75 6.70 -23.24 -3.74
CA GLY A 75 7.72 -24.26 -3.47
C GLY A 75 9.00 -24.12 -4.29
N THR A 76 9.12 -23.09 -5.12
CA THR A 76 10.31 -22.77 -5.92
C THR A 76 10.67 -21.29 -5.77
N THR A 77 11.74 -20.84 -6.42
CA THR A 77 12.10 -19.42 -6.59
C THR A 77 11.96 -18.98 -8.05
N ASP A 78 11.12 -19.66 -8.82
CA ASP A 78 10.88 -19.37 -10.24
C ASP A 78 9.71 -18.38 -10.41
N ASP A 79 9.47 -17.54 -9.40
CA ASP A 79 8.43 -16.52 -9.44
C ASP A 79 8.71 -15.53 -10.56
N ARG A 80 7.64 -14.99 -11.14
CA ARG A 80 7.73 -13.98 -12.19
C ARG A 80 6.62 -12.95 -12.05
N VAL A 81 6.96 -11.71 -12.38
CA VAL A 81 5.99 -10.64 -12.57
C VAL A 81 5.19 -10.95 -13.85
N VAL A 82 3.88 -11.05 -13.70
CA VAL A 82 2.92 -11.25 -14.80
C VAL A 82 2.46 -9.90 -15.33
N ASN A 83 2.22 -8.93 -14.44
CA ASN A 83 1.86 -7.56 -14.80
C ASN A 83 2.38 -6.56 -13.75
N GLY A 84 2.67 -5.34 -14.20
CA GLY A 84 3.13 -4.23 -13.37
C GLY A 84 4.64 -4.14 -13.12
N PRO A 85 5.07 -3.22 -12.22
CA PRO A 85 4.23 -2.40 -11.36
C PRO A 85 3.37 -1.39 -12.14
N LEU A 86 2.10 -1.27 -11.77
CA LEU A 86 1.16 -0.27 -12.29
C LEU A 86 0.56 0.52 -11.14
N LEU A 87 0.14 1.76 -11.40
CA LEU A 87 -0.76 2.47 -10.50
C LEU A 87 -2.07 1.67 -10.37
N ILE A 88 -2.67 1.71 -9.18
CA ILE A 88 -3.94 1.02 -8.93
C ILE A 88 -5.04 1.60 -9.81
N CYS A 89 -5.13 2.93 -9.96
CA CYS A 89 -6.13 3.57 -10.82
C CYS A 89 -5.98 3.21 -12.31
N ASP A 90 -4.75 2.96 -12.80
CA ASP A 90 -4.51 2.55 -14.19
C ASP A 90 -4.92 1.10 -14.43
N GLY A 91 -4.66 0.21 -13.46
CA GLY A 91 -4.99 -1.21 -13.56
C GLY A 91 -6.43 -1.55 -13.18
N TYR A 92 -7.07 -0.70 -12.39
CA TYR A 92 -8.43 -0.85 -11.90
C TYR A 92 -9.22 0.45 -12.14
N PRO A 93 -9.70 0.70 -13.38
CA PRO A 93 -10.48 1.89 -13.68
C PRO A 93 -11.64 2.16 -12.71
N SER A 94 -12.28 1.13 -12.15
CA SER A 94 -13.37 1.31 -11.17
C SER A 94 -12.93 1.90 -9.83
N LEU A 95 -11.62 1.93 -9.56
CA LEU A 95 -11.02 2.51 -8.35
C LEU A 95 -10.45 3.91 -8.56
N THR A 96 -10.56 4.48 -9.76
CA THR A 96 -10.20 5.88 -10.05
C THR A 96 -11.00 6.84 -9.18
N ASP A 97 -10.38 7.93 -8.70
CA ASP A 97 -11.00 8.92 -7.80
C ASP A 97 -11.50 8.31 -6.46
N THR A 98 -10.99 7.15 -6.04
CA THR A 98 -11.26 6.53 -4.73
C THR A 98 -10.01 6.52 -3.85
N ALA A 99 -10.19 6.36 -2.53
CA ALA A 99 -9.06 6.19 -1.61
C ALA A 99 -8.14 5.03 -2.01
N PHE A 100 -8.70 3.95 -2.57
CA PHE A 100 -7.92 2.78 -3.00
C PHE A 100 -6.99 3.10 -4.19
N GLY A 101 -7.49 3.86 -5.17
CA GLY A 101 -6.70 4.27 -6.34
C GLY A 101 -5.67 5.37 -6.03
N GLU A 102 -6.06 6.34 -5.19
CA GLU A 102 -5.25 7.54 -4.92
C GLU A 102 -4.25 7.35 -3.76
N HIS A 103 -4.61 6.58 -2.73
CA HIS A 103 -3.78 6.40 -1.53
C HIS A 103 -3.22 4.99 -1.39
N GLY A 104 -3.77 4.02 -2.12
CA GLY A 104 -3.34 2.64 -2.07
C GLY A 104 -4.29 1.71 -1.36
N ILE A 105 -3.99 0.42 -1.46
CA ILE A 105 -4.67 -0.65 -0.73
C ILE A 105 -3.74 -1.14 0.37
N ASP A 106 -4.19 -1.05 1.63
CA ASP A 106 -3.40 -1.36 2.83
C ASP A 106 -3.82 -2.64 3.54
N CYS A 107 -4.86 -3.31 3.05
CA CYS A 107 -5.18 -4.71 3.36
C CYS A 107 -6.09 -5.25 2.25
N ALA A 108 -5.99 -6.56 1.99
CA ALA A 108 -6.90 -7.23 1.08
C ALA A 108 -7.02 -8.73 1.42
N PHE A 109 -8.09 -9.36 0.97
CA PHE A 109 -8.20 -10.81 0.90
C PHE A 109 -9.11 -11.23 -0.26
N GLY A 110 -8.82 -12.39 -0.84
CA GLY A 110 -9.64 -12.98 -1.92
C GLY A 110 -10.94 -13.57 -1.39
N SER A 111 -11.86 -13.87 -2.29
CA SER A 111 -13.14 -14.47 -1.98
C SER A 111 -13.28 -15.85 -2.64
N HIS A 112 -14.08 -16.73 -2.05
CA HIS A 112 -14.47 -18.01 -2.64
C HIS A 112 -15.42 -17.80 -3.84
N TYR A 113 -15.89 -16.57 -4.05
CA TYR A 113 -16.67 -16.15 -5.22
C TYR A 113 -15.78 -15.73 -6.40
N GLY A 114 -14.94 -16.65 -6.90
CA GLY A 114 -14.18 -16.46 -8.14
C GLY A 114 -13.30 -15.21 -8.17
N ASP A 115 -13.64 -14.27 -9.05
CA ASP A 115 -12.85 -13.05 -9.33
C ASP A 115 -13.17 -11.91 -8.35
N GLU A 116 -13.56 -12.23 -7.11
CA GLU A 116 -13.95 -11.26 -6.10
C GLU A 116 -12.93 -11.13 -4.97
N ALA A 117 -12.80 -9.93 -4.42
CA ALA A 117 -11.91 -9.64 -3.31
C ALA A 117 -12.46 -8.51 -2.43
N PHE A 118 -12.06 -8.49 -1.17
CA PHE A 118 -12.25 -7.34 -0.30
C PHE A 118 -10.95 -6.56 -0.20
N ILE A 119 -11.03 -5.25 -0.40
CA ILE A 119 -9.90 -4.32 -0.33
C ILE A 119 -10.16 -3.25 0.73
N PHE A 120 -9.09 -2.76 1.35
CA PHE A 120 -9.12 -1.80 2.45
C PHE A 120 -8.15 -0.65 2.17
N SER A 121 -8.50 0.52 2.68
CA SER A 121 -7.66 1.72 2.75
C SER A 121 -8.05 2.49 3.99
N ALA A 122 -7.20 2.49 5.01
CA ALA A 122 -7.48 2.99 6.35
C ALA A 122 -8.81 2.40 6.89
N ASN A 123 -9.79 3.24 7.21
CA ASN A 123 -11.09 2.79 7.73
C ASN A 123 -12.13 2.52 6.63
N LEU A 124 -11.76 2.61 5.35
CA LEU A 124 -12.63 2.33 4.20
C LEU A 124 -12.37 0.93 3.65
N CYS A 125 -13.41 0.30 3.13
CA CYS A 125 -13.32 -0.96 2.42
C CYS A 125 -14.33 -1.06 1.28
N ALA A 126 -14.03 -1.93 0.32
CA ALA A 126 -14.90 -2.27 -0.80
C ALA A 126 -14.83 -3.77 -1.09
N HIS A 127 -15.95 -4.31 -1.55
CA HIS A 127 -16.01 -5.62 -2.19
C HIS A 127 -15.97 -5.40 -3.70
N ILE A 128 -15.00 -5.99 -4.38
CA ILE A 128 -14.74 -5.76 -5.80
C ILE A 128 -14.79 -7.06 -6.58
N ASN A 129 -15.08 -6.97 -7.87
CA ASN A 129 -14.66 -7.96 -8.85
C ASN A 129 -13.42 -7.39 -9.56
N TYR A 130 -12.30 -8.12 -9.54
CA TYR A 130 -11.01 -7.64 -10.06
C TYR A 130 -10.72 -8.08 -11.52
N ALA A 131 -11.66 -8.78 -12.17
CA ALA A 131 -11.65 -9.11 -13.61
C ALA A 131 -10.25 -9.46 -14.18
N PRO A 132 -9.63 -10.57 -13.77
CA PRO A 132 -8.23 -10.86 -14.08
C PRO A 132 -7.97 -10.91 -15.59
N GLY A 133 -6.94 -10.18 -16.03
CA GLY A 133 -6.55 -10.11 -17.44
C GLY A 133 -7.35 -9.11 -18.29
N THR A 134 -8.29 -8.37 -17.70
CA THR A 134 -9.02 -7.27 -18.35
C THR A 134 -8.98 -6.00 -17.49
N THR A 135 -9.66 -4.93 -17.93
CA THR A 135 -9.87 -3.69 -17.19
C THR A 135 -11.36 -3.45 -16.90
N ASP A 136 -12.15 -4.53 -16.88
CA ASP A 136 -13.60 -4.51 -16.63
C ASP A 136 -13.92 -4.74 -15.14
N ASP A 137 -12.98 -4.36 -14.26
CA ASP A 137 -13.15 -4.46 -12.83
C ASP A 137 -14.32 -3.57 -12.36
N LYS A 138 -14.90 -3.92 -11.21
CA LYS A 138 -16.03 -3.19 -10.66
C LYS A 138 -16.07 -3.25 -9.14
N ILE A 139 -16.53 -2.17 -8.54
CA ILE A 139 -16.96 -2.18 -7.14
C ILE A 139 -18.34 -2.83 -7.05
N ILE A 140 -18.43 -3.97 -6.38
CA ILE A 140 -19.70 -4.69 -6.12
C ILE A 140 -20.44 -4.02 -4.96
N LYS A 141 -19.71 -3.64 -3.91
CA LYS A 141 -20.27 -3.01 -2.70
C LYS A 141 -19.24 -2.08 -2.06
N GLY A 142 -19.69 -0.90 -1.66
CA GLY A 142 -18.82 0.17 -1.15
C GLY A 142 -18.50 1.20 -2.24
N PRO A 143 -17.49 2.07 -2.04
CA PRO A 143 -16.66 2.21 -0.83
C PRO A 143 -17.50 2.60 0.40
N MET A 144 -17.20 2.01 1.56
CA MET A 144 -17.85 2.36 2.83
C MET A 144 -16.92 2.09 4.01
N THR A 145 -17.28 2.55 5.21
CA THR A 145 -16.46 2.27 6.39
C THR A 145 -16.47 0.77 6.73
N ILE A 146 -15.42 0.30 7.40
CA ILE A 146 -15.33 -1.10 7.85
C ILE A 146 -16.54 -1.48 8.71
N ALA A 147 -16.97 -0.61 9.63
CA ALA A 147 -18.15 -0.86 10.46
C ALA A 147 -19.49 -0.81 9.69
N ALA A 148 -19.53 -0.23 8.49
CA ALA A 148 -20.72 -0.31 7.62
C ALA A 148 -20.73 -1.63 6.82
N MET A 149 -19.57 -2.08 6.33
CA MET A 149 -19.44 -3.36 5.63
C MET A 149 -19.62 -4.55 6.57
N PHE A 150 -18.98 -4.47 7.74
CA PHE A 150 -18.89 -5.51 8.76
C PHE A 150 -19.31 -4.92 10.13
N PRO A 151 -20.63 -4.83 10.41
CA PRO A 151 -21.14 -4.16 11.62
C PRO A 151 -20.60 -4.71 12.95
N PHE A 152 -20.20 -5.98 12.98
CA PHE A 152 -19.60 -6.61 14.15
C PHE A 152 -18.20 -6.09 14.51
N PHE A 153 -17.53 -5.32 13.64
CA PHE A 153 -16.27 -4.66 13.99
C PHE A 153 -16.45 -3.32 14.69
N LYS A 154 -17.66 -2.80 14.82
CA LYS A 154 -17.93 -1.56 15.55
C LYS A 154 -17.44 -1.67 17.00
N ARG A 155 -16.69 -0.66 17.46
CA ARG A 155 -16.02 -0.58 18.78
C ARG A 155 -14.94 -1.64 19.02
N THR A 156 -14.42 -2.25 17.94
CA THR A 156 -13.25 -3.14 18.01
C THR A 156 -12.03 -2.44 17.44
N VAL A 157 -10.84 -3.04 17.60
CA VAL A 157 -9.60 -2.52 17.01
C VAL A 157 -9.63 -2.48 15.48
N PHE A 158 -10.51 -3.26 14.85
CA PHE A 158 -10.66 -3.37 13.40
C PHE A 158 -11.53 -2.26 12.79
N GLU A 159 -12.26 -1.48 13.61
CA GLU A 159 -13.14 -0.41 13.09
C GLU A 159 -12.38 0.68 12.32
N SER A 160 -11.14 0.95 12.72
CA SER A 160 -10.31 2.01 12.14
C SER A 160 -9.34 1.53 11.06
N GLY A 161 -9.24 0.22 10.83
CA GLY A 161 -8.36 -0.36 9.82
C GLY A 161 -7.99 -1.81 10.09
N VAL A 162 -7.41 -2.44 9.07
CA VAL A 162 -6.91 -3.82 9.09
C VAL A 162 -5.50 -3.80 8.51
N ASP A 163 -4.55 -4.49 9.14
CA ASP A 163 -3.15 -4.48 8.69
C ASP A 163 -2.89 -5.56 7.62
N ALA A 164 -3.55 -6.70 7.72
CA ALA A 164 -3.41 -7.79 6.75
C ALA A 164 -4.63 -8.71 6.80
N ALA A 165 -4.89 -9.46 5.73
CA ALA A 165 -5.89 -10.50 5.76
C ALA A 165 -5.57 -11.65 4.81
N PHE A 166 -6.10 -12.83 5.08
CA PHE A 166 -6.12 -13.92 4.10
C PHE A 166 -7.36 -14.79 4.24
N GLU A 167 -7.76 -15.41 3.14
CA GLU A 167 -8.88 -16.32 3.07
C GLU A 167 -8.55 -17.71 3.65
N SER A 168 -9.45 -18.24 4.49
CA SER A 168 -9.36 -19.60 5.00
C SER A 168 -9.75 -20.63 3.94
N THR A 169 -9.27 -21.86 4.08
CA THR A 169 -9.79 -22.99 3.30
C THR A 169 -11.20 -23.40 3.71
N THR A 170 -11.66 -23.02 4.90
CA THR A 170 -13.08 -23.08 5.25
C THR A 170 -13.85 -22.06 4.43
N SER A 171 -14.93 -22.49 3.78
CA SER A 171 -15.72 -21.63 2.90
C SER A 171 -16.21 -20.37 3.62
N TYR A 172 -16.00 -19.24 2.95
CA TYR A 172 -16.37 -17.89 3.39
C TYR A 172 -15.75 -17.43 4.72
N GLU A 173 -14.70 -18.10 5.20
CA GLU A 173 -13.97 -17.63 6.37
C GLU A 173 -12.71 -16.85 5.96
N ALA A 174 -12.38 -15.81 6.72
CA ALA A 174 -11.16 -15.05 6.53
C ALA A 174 -10.53 -14.68 7.88
N TYR A 175 -9.20 -14.66 7.91
CA TYR A 175 -8.40 -14.15 9.02
C TYR A 175 -7.99 -12.71 8.71
N LEU A 176 -8.30 -11.78 9.61
CA LEU A 176 -7.95 -10.37 9.50
C LEU A 176 -7.06 -9.99 10.69
N PHE A 177 -5.98 -9.24 10.47
CA PHE A 177 -4.97 -8.93 11.48
C PHE A 177 -4.94 -7.44 11.77
N LYS A 178 -4.79 -7.09 13.05
CA LYS A 178 -4.60 -5.70 13.49
C LYS A 178 -3.75 -5.65 14.75
N GLY A 179 -2.56 -5.07 14.66
CA GLY A 179 -1.54 -5.14 15.72
C GLY A 179 -1.25 -6.61 16.07
N ASN A 180 -1.23 -6.93 17.37
CA ASN A 180 -1.01 -8.30 17.85
C ASN A 180 -2.30 -9.16 17.91
N GLN A 181 -3.40 -8.70 17.34
CA GLN A 181 -4.69 -9.40 17.33
C GLN A 181 -5.07 -9.88 15.93
N TYR A 182 -5.89 -10.92 15.87
CA TYR A 182 -6.60 -11.33 14.66
C TYR A 182 -8.09 -11.50 14.93
N ALA A 183 -8.90 -11.30 13.90
CA ALA A 183 -10.28 -11.68 13.82
C ALA A 183 -10.45 -12.85 12.85
N LEU A 184 -11.26 -13.83 13.20
CA LEU A 184 -11.81 -14.82 12.27
C LEU A 184 -13.26 -14.42 12.01
N ILE A 185 -13.63 -14.27 10.74
CA ILE A 185 -14.97 -13.87 10.33
C ILE A 185 -15.56 -14.86 9.35
N ASN A 186 -16.89 -14.88 9.26
CA ASN A 186 -17.58 -15.35 8.06
C ASN A 186 -18.00 -14.12 7.21
N TYR A 187 -17.64 -14.11 5.93
CA TYR A 187 -17.98 -13.03 4.99
C TYR A 187 -19.07 -13.44 3.97
N GLY A 188 -19.66 -14.62 4.14
CA GLY A 188 -20.76 -15.11 3.31
C GLY A 188 -22.09 -14.39 3.59
N SER A 189 -23.20 -14.99 3.14
CA SER A 189 -24.54 -14.39 3.28
C SER A 189 -24.94 -14.16 4.75
N ASP A 190 -24.52 -15.04 5.65
CA ASP A 190 -24.64 -14.87 7.10
C ASP A 190 -23.34 -14.29 7.67
N SER A 191 -23.04 -13.05 7.32
CA SER A 191 -21.78 -12.42 7.74
C SER A 191 -21.78 -12.14 9.24
N HIS A 192 -20.80 -12.72 9.96
CA HIS A 192 -20.67 -12.58 11.40
C HIS A 192 -19.22 -12.71 11.86
N LEU A 193 -18.96 -12.23 13.07
CA LEU A 193 -17.68 -12.41 13.77
C LEU A 193 -17.64 -13.79 14.43
N ILE A 194 -16.60 -14.58 14.16
CA ILE A 194 -16.38 -15.88 14.79
C ILE A 194 -15.52 -15.73 16.05
N ALA A 195 -14.41 -14.99 15.96
CA ALA A 195 -13.52 -14.75 17.11
C ALA A 195 -12.65 -13.51 16.93
N ILE A 196 -12.23 -12.90 18.05
CA ILE A 196 -11.08 -11.99 18.12
C ILE A 196 -10.14 -12.53 19.20
N ARG A 197 -8.86 -12.72 18.85
CA ARG A 197 -7.84 -13.30 19.75
C ARG A 197 -6.48 -12.68 19.47
N LEU A 198 -5.50 -12.94 20.35
CA LEU A 198 -4.11 -12.66 20.03
C LEU A 198 -3.62 -13.56 18.89
N ILE A 199 -2.72 -13.06 18.04
CA ILE A 199 -2.12 -13.84 16.95
C ILE A 199 -1.55 -15.15 17.49
N THR A 200 -0.75 -15.10 18.56
CA THR A 200 -0.09 -16.29 19.15
C THR A 200 -1.05 -17.28 19.81
N GLN A 201 -2.34 -16.94 19.99
CA GLN A 201 -3.36 -17.87 20.47
C GLN A 201 -3.99 -18.67 19.34
N GLY A 202 -4.12 -18.09 18.14
CA GLY A 202 -4.61 -18.79 16.95
C GLY A 202 -3.50 -19.44 16.13
N PHE A 203 -2.30 -18.87 16.19
CA PHE A 203 -1.11 -19.28 15.47
C PHE A 203 0.08 -19.43 16.42
N PRO A 204 0.10 -20.45 17.31
CA PRO A 204 1.23 -20.67 18.21
C PRO A 204 2.60 -20.71 17.52
N SER A 205 2.69 -21.13 16.26
CA SER A 205 3.95 -21.17 15.52
C SER A 205 4.61 -19.80 15.31
N LEU A 206 3.82 -18.72 15.39
CA LEU A 206 4.30 -17.34 15.23
C LEU A 206 4.87 -16.73 16.52
N LYS A 207 4.79 -17.42 17.66
CA LYS A 207 5.35 -16.95 18.93
C LYS A 207 6.88 -16.80 18.84
N ASN A 208 7.41 -15.73 19.42
CA ASN A 208 8.83 -15.35 19.36
C ASN A 208 9.34 -15.11 17.93
N THR A 209 8.45 -14.77 17.00
CA THR A 209 8.81 -14.31 15.66
C THR A 209 8.45 -12.85 15.49
N ILE A 210 8.92 -12.23 14.41
CA ILE A 210 8.56 -10.85 14.08
C ILE A 210 7.04 -10.66 13.86
N PHE A 211 6.30 -11.74 13.58
CA PHE A 211 4.87 -11.71 13.28
C PHE A 211 3.97 -11.72 14.53
N GLU A 212 4.52 -11.98 15.73
CA GLU A 212 3.71 -12.02 16.96
C GLU A 212 3.08 -10.67 17.31
N SER A 213 3.71 -9.58 16.86
CA SER A 213 3.29 -8.19 17.11
C SER A 213 2.50 -7.57 15.94
N GLY A 214 2.27 -8.34 14.87
CA GLY A 214 1.46 -7.92 13.72
C GLY A 214 2.06 -8.35 12.39
N ILE A 215 1.25 -8.23 11.35
CA ILE A 215 1.53 -8.68 9.98
C ILE A 215 1.18 -7.52 9.05
N ASP A 216 2.06 -7.19 8.11
CA ASP A 216 1.92 -6.02 7.25
C ASP A 216 1.16 -6.33 5.95
N ALA A 217 1.17 -7.59 5.51
CA ALA A 217 0.33 -8.10 4.42
C ALA A 217 0.23 -9.62 4.51
N ALA A 218 -0.82 -10.22 3.95
CA ALA A 218 -0.94 -11.66 3.86
C ALA A 218 -1.74 -12.08 2.62
N PHE A 219 -1.56 -13.31 2.16
CA PHE A 219 -2.49 -13.94 1.23
C PHE A 219 -2.46 -15.47 1.36
N ALA A 220 -3.57 -16.12 1.02
CA ALA A 220 -3.66 -17.57 1.00
C ALA A 220 -2.99 -18.14 -0.25
N SER A 221 -2.23 -19.23 -0.14
CA SER A 221 -1.71 -19.95 -1.28
C SER A 221 -2.84 -20.71 -2.01
N HIS A 222 -2.64 -20.99 -3.29
CA HIS A 222 -3.36 -22.03 -4.03
C HIS A 222 -3.09 -23.44 -3.50
N ARG A 223 -2.01 -23.64 -2.74
CA ARG A 223 -1.80 -24.87 -1.99
C ARG A 223 -2.67 -24.90 -0.75
N TYR A 224 -3.24 -26.06 -0.48
CA TYR A 224 -4.19 -26.25 0.62
C TYR A 224 -3.55 -25.90 1.97
N ASN A 225 -4.27 -25.11 2.76
CA ASN A 225 -3.87 -24.67 4.09
C ASN A 225 -2.54 -23.93 4.15
N GLU A 226 -2.04 -23.38 3.05
CA GLU A 226 -0.83 -22.57 3.05
C GLU A 226 -1.17 -21.07 2.95
N ALA A 227 -0.45 -20.21 3.67
CA ALA A 227 -0.57 -18.76 3.56
C ALA A 227 0.79 -18.07 3.69
N TYR A 228 0.98 -16.96 3.00
CA TYR A 228 2.16 -16.12 3.11
C TYR A 228 1.84 -14.92 4.00
N LEU A 229 2.71 -14.66 4.98
CA LEU A 229 2.65 -13.51 5.87
C LEU A 229 3.88 -12.64 5.62
N PHE A 230 3.70 -11.34 5.43
CA PHE A 230 4.77 -10.38 5.17
C PHE A 230 4.93 -9.41 6.33
N LYS A 231 6.17 -9.05 6.64
CA LYS A 231 6.49 -8.01 7.60
C LYS A 231 7.84 -7.37 7.27
N GLY A 232 7.84 -6.10 6.91
CA GLY A 232 9.00 -5.40 6.36
C GLY A 232 9.63 -6.18 5.20
N ASP A 233 10.94 -6.44 5.29
CA ASP A 233 11.71 -7.15 4.25
C ASP A 233 11.64 -8.69 4.34
N SER A 234 10.79 -9.21 5.22
CA SER A 234 10.73 -10.62 5.60
C SER A 234 9.33 -11.21 5.39
N TYR A 235 9.27 -12.52 5.20
CA TYR A 235 8.02 -13.25 5.08
C TYR A 235 8.11 -14.62 5.77
N ALA A 236 6.95 -15.18 6.13
CA ALA A 236 6.79 -16.56 6.53
C ALA A 236 5.77 -17.23 5.61
N LEU A 237 6.08 -18.45 5.17
CA LEU A 237 5.08 -19.37 4.62
C LEU A 237 4.60 -20.24 5.78
N ILE A 238 3.30 -20.23 6.06
CA ILE A 238 2.71 -21.07 7.11
C ILE A 238 1.85 -22.16 6.50
N ASN A 239 1.75 -23.30 7.19
CA ASN A 239 0.59 -24.16 7.08
C ASN A 239 -0.36 -23.79 8.23
N PHE A 240 -1.52 -23.22 7.92
CA PHE A 240 -2.52 -22.85 8.93
C PHE A 240 -3.52 -23.99 9.14
N ALA A 241 -4.05 -24.10 10.35
CA ALA A 241 -4.92 -25.21 10.74
C ALA A 241 -6.29 -24.69 11.21
N PRO A 242 -7.28 -24.51 10.30
CA PRO A 242 -8.62 -24.06 10.67
C PRO A 242 -9.20 -24.87 11.83
N ALA A 243 -9.90 -24.19 12.74
CA ALA A 243 -10.50 -24.75 13.97
C ALA A 243 -9.54 -25.39 14.99
N THR A 244 -8.23 -25.41 14.74
CA THR A 244 -7.22 -25.94 15.67
C THR A 244 -6.08 -24.93 15.84
N THR A 245 -5.02 -25.31 16.55
CA THR A 245 -3.81 -24.50 16.75
C THR A 245 -2.54 -25.26 16.33
N ASP A 246 -2.70 -26.24 15.43
CA ASP A 246 -1.62 -27.11 14.94
C ASP A 246 -0.93 -26.50 13.71
N ASP A 247 -0.83 -25.16 13.66
CA ASP A 247 -0.15 -24.45 12.59
C ASP A 247 1.38 -24.57 12.72
N TYR A 248 2.09 -24.39 11.60
CA TYR A 248 3.55 -24.38 11.60
C TYR A 248 4.12 -23.52 10.47
N ILE A 249 5.33 -22.99 10.68
CA ILE A 249 6.07 -22.24 9.67
C ILE A 249 6.86 -23.21 8.77
N ILE A 250 6.60 -23.14 7.47
CA ILE A 250 7.26 -23.95 6.43
C ILE A 250 8.61 -23.33 6.08
N GLY A 251 9.69 -23.95 6.57
CA GLY A 251 11.06 -23.55 6.23
C GLY A 251 11.53 -22.24 6.90
N GLY A 252 10.87 -21.83 7.99
CA GLY A 252 11.25 -20.67 8.80
C GLY A 252 10.91 -19.31 8.17
N VAL A 253 11.22 -18.24 8.91
CA VAL A 253 11.11 -16.87 8.43
C VAL A 253 12.26 -16.57 7.47
N LYS A 254 11.96 -15.97 6.32
CA LYS A 254 12.91 -15.72 5.24
C LYS A 254 12.83 -14.28 4.76
N LYS A 255 13.90 -13.79 4.14
CA LYS A 255 13.89 -12.51 3.43
C LYS A 255 13.11 -12.63 2.12
N ILE A 256 12.38 -11.59 1.75
CA ILE A 256 11.57 -11.55 0.51
C ILE A 256 12.49 -11.67 -0.71
N LEU A 257 13.43 -10.73 -0.89
CA LEU A 257 14.20 -10.60 -2.13
C LEU A 257 15.05 -11.82 -2.55
N PRO A 258 15.67 -12.59 -1.63
CA PRO A 258 16.36 -13.82 -2.02
C PRO A 258 15.43 -14.94 -2.48
N ASN A 259 14.18 -14.95 -2.04
CA ASN A 259 13.22 -16.03 -2.29
C ASN A 259 12.11 -15.66 -3.29
N TRP A 260 11.98 -14.37 -3.60
CA TRP A 260 11.11 -13.81 -4.63
C TRP A 260 11.97 -12.97 -5.58
N PRO A 261 12.92 -13.60 -6.32
CA PRO A 261 13.86 -12.89 -7.19
C PRO A 261 13.21 -11.93 -8.19
N SER A 262 11.97 -12.16 -8.63
CA SER A 262 11.29 -11.25 -9.58
C SER A 262 10.96 -9.89 -8.95
N LEU A 263 10.88 -9.80 -7.62
CA LEU A 263 10.59 -8.55 -6.90
C LEU A 263 11.82 -7.69 -6.62
N ARG A 264 13.05 -8.14 -6.92
CA ARG A 264 14.29 -7.40 -6.62
C ARG A 264 14.41 -6.05 -7.31
N SER A 265 13.81 -5.91 -8.49
CA SER A 265 13.79 -4.62 -9.22
C SER A 265 12.59 -3.74 -8.85
N ILE A 266 11.69 -4.22 -7.99
CA ILE A 266 10.46 -3.55 -7.61
C ILE A 266 10.53 -3.07 -6.16
N LEU A 267 11.05 -3.91 -5.26
CA LEU A 267 11.11 -3.68 -3.81
C LEU A 267 12.52 -3.31 -3.34
N PRO A 268 12.64 -2.44 -2.33
CA PRO A 268 11.57 -1.67 -1.67
C PRO A 268 11.09 -0.47 -2.51
N ARG A 269 9.83 -0.03 -2.28
CA ARG A 269 9.30 1.21 -2.87
C ARG A 269 9.66 2.41 -1.98
N LYS A 270 10.42 3.35 -2.52
CA LYS A 270 10.77 4.62 -1.83
C LYS A 270 9.62 5.61 -1.84
N ASN A 271 9.44 6.41 -0.78
CA ASN A 271 8.42 7.45 -0.71
C ASN A 271 8.81 8.56 -1.68
N ARG A 272 8.28 8.54 -2.89
CA ARG A 272 8.23 9.72 -3.74
C ARG A 272 7.09 10.56 -3.18
N GLY A 273 7.40 11.65 -2.47
CA GLY A 273 6.37 12.48 -1.83
C GLY A 273 5.24 12.84 -2.80
N LEU A 274 4.00 12.94 -2.27
CA LEU A 274 2.74 13.29 -2.96
C LEU A 274 2.86 13.47 -4.49
N ASP A 275 2.86 12.38 -5.25
CA ASP A 275 2.64 12.46 -6.70
C ASP A 275 1.16 12.84 -6.89
N VAL A 276 0.91 14.15 -7.06
CA VAL A 276 -0.42 14.67 -7.37
C VAL A 276 -0.70 14.36 -8.84
N HIS A 277 -1.41 13.26 -9.09
CA HIS A 277 -1.81 12.88 -10.43
C HIS A 277 -2.96 13.78 -10.93
N HIS A 278 -2.71 14.53 -12.01
CA HIS A 278 -3.75 15.26 -12.71
C HIS A 278 -4.46 14.33 -13.70
N HIS A 279 -5.65 13.85 -13.32
CA HIS A 279 -6.59 13.21 -14.23
C HIS A 279 -7.02 14.22 -15.30
N THR A 280 -6.37 14.20 -16.46
CA THR A 280 -6.80 15.02 -17.60
C THR A 280 -7.99 14.32 -18.25
N LYS A 281 -9.20 14.69 -17.83
CA LYS A 281 -10.40 14.35 -18.61
C LYS A 281 -10.32 15.10 -19.95
N PRO A 282 -10.56 14.44 -21.10
CA PRO A 282 -10.67 15.17 -22.37
C PRO A 282 -11.87 16.13 -22.26
N ASP A 283 -11.62 17.40 -22.59
CA ASP A 283 -12.61 18.47 -22.63
C ASP A 283 -13.71 18.05 -23.63
N PRO A 284 -15.00 18.01 -23.25
CA PRO A 284 -16.06 17.75 -24.23
C PRO A 284 -16.06 18.89 -25.25
N ASP A 285 -16.01 18.51 -26.52
CA ASP A 285 -16.00 19.35 -27.73
C ASP A 285 -16.59 20.74 -27.50
N ARG A 286 -15.72 21.76 -27.49
CA ARG A 286 -16.14 23.11 -27.86
C ARG A 286 -16.16 23.15 -29.37
N ASP A 287 -17.34 22.85 -29.92
CA ASP A 287 -17.68 23.22 -31.28
C ASP A 287 -17.37 24.71 -31.48
N HIS A 288 -16.28 24.95 -32.20
CA HIS A 288 -16.02 26.22 -32.84
C HIS A 288 -16.93 26.29 -34.07
N ASP A 289 -17.98 27.10 -34.00
CA ASP A 289 -18.58 27.71 -35.19
C ASP A 289 -18.93 29.17 -34.87
N GLU A 290 -17.99 30.06 -35.19
CA GLU A 290 -18.30 31.45 -35.56
C GLU A 290 -18.28 31.52 -37.09
N LEU A 291 -19.45 31.74 -37.70
CA LEU A 291 -19.76 32.83 -38.65
C LEU A 291 -21.23 32.79 -39.08
#